data_AF-A0A7G2CGA3-F1
#
_entry.id   AF-A0A7G2CGA3-F1
#
_cell.length_a   1.000
_cell.length_b   1.000
_cell.length_c   1.000
_cell.angle_alpha   90.00
_cell.angle_beta   90.00
_cell.angle_gamma   90.00
#
_symmetry.space_group_name_H-M   'P 1'
#
loop_
_entity.id
_entity.type
_entity.pdbx_description
1 polymer ?
#
loop_
_entity_poly.entity_id
_entity_poly.type
_entity_poly.pdbx_seq_one_letter_code
_entity_poly.pdbx_strand_id
1 'polypeptide(L)'
;MTHLVQSFTFSQSTNETVRHSILSPLFPPAMVCYLNNHGPERFADIFLGEYETPETVWGKEMRRFLSSKIAFHVSDFTARLLGNNTLLYQYCPIAAVEYEQLRNEIFCHQYYLRHLCNEQLYPDWTILEPVSFLRAILDTWRLELNKKPNELTTDLCLEELEITDLKAEISGDSFPLAKVRKAYFTLAAQFHPDKNPNGRERFEKIQKAYEFLTSSSIESSEPNPANIFLLLRSQSILFKRCSNVLKEYKYAGYELLLKLLKSELDDPEAFRKETILITLRSRVVLLYGRECPPQCG
;
A
#
# COMPACT_ATOMS: atom_id res chain seq x y z
N MET A 1 -23.81 1.26 -5.19
CA MET A 1 -22.99 0.16 -5.77
C MET A 1 -22.85 -0.95 -4.76
N THR A 2 -23.03 -2.20 -5.18
CA THR A 2 -23.18 -3.39 -4.31
C THR A 2 -21.93 -3.77 -3.52
N HIS A 3 -20.74 -3.35 -3.96
CA HIS A 3 -19.47 -3.71 -3.31
C HIS A 3 -19.27 -3.04 -1.93
N LEU A 4 -20.06 -2.02 -1.59
CA LEU A 4 -20.06 -1.31 -0.30
C LEU A 4 -21.19 -1.75 0.65
N VAL A 5 -22.06 -2.67 0.19
CA VAL A 5 -23.27 -3.06 0.92
C VAL A 5 -23.00 -4.16 1.95
N GLN A 6 -21.81 -4.77 1.90
CA GLN A 6 -21.42 -5.81 2.84
C GLN A 6 -20.70 -5.21 4.04
N SER A 7 -21.03 -5.69 5.24
CA SER A 7 -20.33 -5.31 6.48
C SER A 7 -18.95 -5.97 6.53
N PHE A 8 -18.02 -5.45 5.75
CA PHE A 8 -16.62 -5.89 5.73
C PHE A 8 -15.72 -4.66 5.90
N THR A 9 -14.72 -4.77 6.79
CA THR A 9 -13.75 -3.69 7.03
C THR A 9 -12.36 -4.25 6.84
N PHE A 10 -11.68 -3.82 5.78
CA PHE A 10 -10.27 -4.11 5.57
C PHE A 10 -9.42 -3.06 6.31
N SER A 11 -8.61 -3.49 7.28
CA SER A 11 -8.00 -2.61 8.27
C SER A 11 -6.84 -1.76 7.74
N GLN A 12 -6.20 -2.16 6.65
CA GLN A 12 -4.89 -1.60 6.24
C GLN A 12 -4.95 -0.39 5.28
N SER A 13 -6.07 -0.10 4.62
CA SER A 13 -6.11 1.02 3.65
C SER A 13 -6.47 2.36 4.30
N THR A 14 -5.79 3.44 3.91
CA THR A 14 -6.08 4.81 4.35
C THR A 14 -7.38 5.37 3.75
N ASN A 15 -7.75 4.91 2.55
CA ASN A 15 -8.97 5.33 1.87
C ASN A 15 -10.20 4.58 2.37
N GLU A 16 -11.22 5.32 2.82
CA GLU A 16 -12.46 4.80 3.39
C GLU A 16 -13.22 3.88 2.40
N THR A 17 -13.32 4.27 1.14
CA THR A 17 -13.95 3.47 0.08
C THR A 17 -13.28 2.10 -0.08
N VAL A 18 -11.95 2.05 0.03
CA VAL A 18 -11.19 0.80 -0.06
C VAL A 18 -11.37 -0.03 1.23
N ARG A 19 -11.51 0.61 2.39
CA ARG A 19 -11.75 -0.13 3.65
C ARG A 19 -13.08 -0.89 3.64
N HIS A 20 -14.11 -0.31 3.03
CA HIS A 20 -15.47 -0.85 3.04
C HIS A 20 -15.83 -1.69 1.81
N SER A 21 -14.89 -1.85 0.87
CA SER A 21 -15.14 -2.61 -0.34
C SER A 21 -14.77 -4.08 -0.16
N ILE A 22 -15.70 -4.99 -0.49
CA ILE A 22 -15.43 -6.43 -0.57
C ILE A 22 -14.40 -6.78 -1.66
N LEU A 23 -14.19 -5.87 -2.61
CA LEU A 23 -13.27 -6.05 -3.73
C LEU A 23 -11.81 -5.75 -3.37
N SER A 24 -11.55 -5.13 -2.23
CA SER A 24 -10.21 -4.71 -1.80
C SER A 24 -9.19 -5.85 -1.64
N PRO A 25 -9.56 -7.07 -1.24
CA PRO A 25 -8.64 -8.21 -1.26
C PRO A 25 -8.28 -8.67 -2.68
N LEU A 26 -9.14 -8.40 -3.67
CA LEU A 26 -8.96 -8.90 -5.03
C LEU A 26 -8.27 -7.88 -5.92
N PHE A 27 -8.64 -6.60 -5.81
CA PHE A 27 -8.23 -5.56 -6.72
C PHE A 27 -7.26 -4.56 -6.07
N PRO A 28 -6.38 -3.95 -6.87
CA PRO A 28 -5.61 -2.81 -6.40
C PRO A 28 -6.52 -1.69 -5.88
N PRO A 29 -6.10 -0.92 -4.86
CA PRO A 29 -6.88 0.19 -4.30
C PRO A 29 -7.37 1.18 -5.35
N ALA A 30 -6.54 1.48 -6.35
CA ALA A 30 -6.86 2.38 -7.45
C ALA A 30 -8.07 1.92 -8.27
N MET A 31 -8.18 0.61 -8.54
CA MET A 31 -9.31 0.06 -9.28
C MET A 31 -10.62 0.13 -8.50
N VAL A 32 -10.55 -0.05 -7.17
CA VAL A 32 -11.73 0.11 -6.30
C VAL A 32 -12.19 1.57 -6.30
N CYS A 33 -11.25 2.53 -6.18
CA CYS A 33 -11.57 3.96 -6.30
C CYS A 33 -12.11 4.30 -7.70
N TYR A 34 -11.53 3.75 -8.76
CA TYR A 34 -11.95 3.97 -10.14
C TYR A 34 -13.39 3.49 -10.36
N LEU A 35 -13.73 2.30 -9.87
CA LEU A 35 -15.10 1.79 -9.90
C LEU A 35 -16.07 2.73 -9.18
N ASN A 36 -15.66 3.27 -8.03
CA ASN A 36 -16.48 4.18 -7.26
C ASN A 36 -16.74 5.52 -7.97
N ASN A 37 -15.71 6.05 -8.64
CA ASN A 37 -15.76 7.40 -9.24
C ASN A 37 -16.34 7.40 -10.67
N HIS A 38 -15.99 6.43 -11.50
CA HIS A 38 -16.36 6.38 -12.92
C HIS A 38 -17.49 5.40 -13.23
N GLY A 39 -17.86 4.55 -12.28
CA GLY A 39 -18.94 3.58 -12.41
C GLY A 39 -18.56 2.27 -13.11
N PRO A 40 -19.51 1.32 -13.19
CA PRO A 40 -19.23 -0.05 -13.60
C PRO A 40 -18.93 -0.21 -15.09
N GLU A 41 -19.52 0.61 -15.96
CA GLU A 41 -19.31 0.52 -17.41
C GLU A 41 -17.86 0.86 -17.77
N ARG A 42 -17.36 2.00 -17.29
CA ARG A 42 -15.96 2.41 -17.47
C ARG A 42 -14.99 1.44 -16.81
N PHE A 43 -15.35 0.91 -15.65
CA PHE A 43 -14.55 -0.11 -14.99
C PHE A 43 -14.42 -1.38 -15.83
N ALA A 44 -15.50 -1.82 -16.51
CA ALA A 44 -15.44 -3.00 -17.38
C ALA A 44 -14.46 -2.80 -18.54
N ASP A 45 -14.44 -1.61 -19.14
CA ASP A 45 -13.46 -1.26 -20.18
C ASP A 45 -12.03 -1.35 -19.65
N ILE A 46 -11.76 -0.74 -18.48
CA ILE A 46 -10.46 -0.82 -17.83
C ILE A 46 -10.07 -2.27 -17.51
N PHE A 47 -11.02 -3.04 -16.97
CA PHE A 47 -10.79 -4.43 -16.58
C PHE A 47 -10.50 -5.33 -17.79
N LEU A 48 -11.04 -5.03 -18.98
CA LEU A 48 -10.81 -5.81 -20.20
C LEU A 48 -9.59 -5.33 -21.00
N GLY A 49 -9.17 -4.09 -20.84
CA GLY A 49 -8.00 -3.52 -21.51
C GLY A 49 -6.69 -3.65 -20.76
N GLU A 50 -5.73 -2.84 -21.18
CA GLU A 50 -4.39 -2.68 -20.60
C GLU A 50 -4.12 -1.18 -20.46
N TYR A 51 -3.88 -0.73 -19.24
CA TYR A 51 -3.78 0.69 -18.90
C TYR A 51 -2.63 0.90 -17.91
N GLU A 52 -1.77 1.87 -18.19
CA GLU A 52 -0.64 2.25 -17.33
C GLU A 52 -0.70 3.74 -16.98
N THR A 53 -1.88 4.20 -16.58
CA THR A 53 -2.15 5.61 -16.27
C THR A 53 -1.89 5.93 -14.80
N PRO A 54 -1.68 7.20 -14.43
CA PRO A 54 -1.55 7.61 -13.02
C PRO A 54 -2.75 7.21 -12.15
N GLU A 55 -3.95 7.08 -12.71
CA GLU A 55 -5.17 6.65 -11.99
C GLU A 55 -5.37 5.13 -11.97
N THR A 56 -4.81 4.42 -12.95
CA THR A 56 -5.06 3.00 -13.14
C THR A 56 -3.88 2.33 -13.81
N VAL A 57 -3.27 1.41 -13.07
CA VAL A 57 -2.24 0.48 -13.54
C VAL A 57 -2.85 -0.92 -13.51
N TRP A 58 -3.20 -1.42 -14.69
CA TRP A 58 -3.86 -2.71 -14.86
C TRP A 58 -3.45 -3.34 -16.19
N GLY A 59 -2.82 -4.51 -16.10
CA GLY A 59 -2.29 -5.22 -17.26
C GLY A 59 -2.81 -6.65 -17.38
N LYS A 60 -2.49 -7.29 -18.51
CA LYS A 60 -2.82 -8.70 -18.78
C LYS A 60 -2.27 -9.66 -17.73
N GLU A 61 -1.07 -9.38 -17.22
CA GLU A 61 -0.42 -10.21 -16.20
C GLU A 61 -1.16 -10.15 -14.86
N MET A 62 -1.52 -8.95 -14.40
CA MET A 62 -2.31 -8.75 -13.18
C MET A 62 -3.67 -9.47 -13.28
N ARG A 63 -4.33 -9.38 -14.44
CA ARG A 63 -5.58 -10.11 -14.72
C ARG A 63 -5.44 -11.62 -14.64
N ARG A 64 -4.40 -12.16 -15.28
CA ARG A 64 -4.09 -13.60 -15.26
C ARG A 64 -3.78 -14.06 -13.84
N PHE A 65 -3.02 -13.27 -13.09
CA PHE A 65 -2.67 -13.57 -11.70
C PHE A 65 -3.91 -13.61 -10.81
N LEU A 66 -4.77 -12.59 -10.88
CA LEU A 66 -6.04 -12.56 -10.17
C LEU A 66 -6.91 -13.78 -10.52
N SER A 67 -7.05 -14.07 -11.82
CA SER A 67 -7.83 -15.22 -12.28
C SER A 67 -7.30 -16.55 -11.74
N SER A 68 -5.97 -16.71 -11.71
CA SER A 68 -5.30 -17.88 -11.14
C SER A 68 -5.56 -18.02 -9.63
N LYS A 69 -5.49 -16.92 -8.88
CA LYS A 69 -5.78 -16.91 -7.43
C LYS A 69 -7.23 -17.28 -7.12
N ILE A 70 -8.18 -16.73 -7.88
CA ILE A 70 -9.60 -17.08 -7.74
C ILE A 70 -9.85 -18.54 -8.12
N ALA A 71 -9.30 -18.99 -9.25
CA ALA A 71 -9.43 -20.39 -9.68
C ALA A 71 -8.87 -21.37 -8.64
N PHE A 72 -7.71 -21.05 -8.06
CA PHE A 72 -7.12 -21.83 -6.97
C PHE A 72 -8.03 -21.86 -5.74
N HIS A 73 -8.59 -20.70 -5.33
CA HIS A 73 -9.49 -20.62 -4.18
C HIS A 73 -10.77 -21.46 -4.35
N VAL A 74 -11.33 -21.50 -5.57
CA VAL A 74 -12.58 -22.23 -5.86
C VAL A 74 -12.32 -23.69 -6.29
N SER A 75 -11.06 -24.09 -6.53
CA SER A 75 -10.72 -25.43 -7.05
C SER A 75 -11.18 -26.59 -6.18
N ASP A 76 -11.01 -26.48 -4.85
CA ASP A 76 -11.46 -27.50 -3.88
C ASP A 76 -12.98 -27.72 -3.95
N PHE A 77 -13.73 -26.62 -3.97
CA PHE A 77 -15.20 -26.68 -4.07
C PHE A 77 -15.65 -27.21 -5.44
N THR A 78 -14.97 -26.81 -6.52
CA THR A 78 -15.30 -27.27 -7.88
C THR A 78 -15.17 -28.79 -7.99
N ALA A 79 -14.11 -29.37 -7.44
CA ALA A 79 -13.92 -30.82 -7.43
C ALA A 79 -15.01 -31.54 -6.62
N ARG A 80 -15.41 -30.97 -5.47
CA ARG A 80 -16.47 -31.52 -4.61
C ARG A 80 -17.86 -31.41 -5.24
N LEU A 81 -18.12 -30.33 -5.98
CA LEU A 81 -19.39 -30.09 -6.67
C LEU A 81 -19.61 -31.09 -7.81
N LEU A 82 -18.55 -31.50 -8.52
CA LEU A 82 -18.63 -32.55 -9.54
C LEU A 82 -19.07 -33.90 -8.96
N GLY A 83 -18.68 -34.20 -7.70
CA GLY A 83 -19.11 -35.41 -6.99
C GLY A 83 -20.50 -35.29 -6.35
N ASN A 84 -20.91 -34.09 -5.95
CA ASN A 84 -22.22 -33.83 -5.36
C ASN A 84 -22.75 -32.45 -5.77
N ASN A 85 -23.74 -32.44 -6.66
CA ASN A 85 -24.35 -31.23 -7.20
C ASN A 85 -25.30 -30.50 -6.22
N THR A 86 -25.63 -31.08 -5.06
CA THR A 86 -26.44 -30.42 -4.02
C THR A 86 -25.57 -29.78 -2.93
N LEU A 87 -24.25 -29.81 -3.07
CA LEU A 87 -23.34 -29.29 -2.05
C LEU A 87 -23.43 -27.76 -1.98
N LEU A 88 -23.68 -27.23 -0.79
CA LEU A 88 -23.71 -25.79 -0.55
C LEU A 88 -22.28 -25.25 -0.44
N TYR A 89 -22.03 -24.11 -1.09
CA TYR A 89 -20.75 -23.40 -0.96
C TYR A 89 -20.66 -22.76 0.43
N GLN A 90 -19.67 -23.17 1.21
CA GLN A 90 -19.34 -22.51 2.46
C GLN A 90 -18.35 -21.39 2.16
N TYR A 91 -18.76 -20.15 2.42
CA TYR A 91 -17.92 -18.98 2.19
C TYR A 91 -16.62 -19.05 2.98
N CYS A 92 -15.50 -18.78 2.30
CA CYS A 92 -14.18 -18.63 2.89
C CYS A 92 -13.58 -17.30 2.40
N PRO A 93 -13.03 -16.45 3.30
CA PRO A 93 -12.37 -15.22 2.90
C PRO A 93 -11.21 -15.47 1.92
N ILE A 94 -11.17 -14.70 0.83
CA ILE A 94 -10.05 -14.74 -0.13
C ILE A 94 -8.89 -13.93 0.45
N ALA A 95 -7.70 -14.53 0.47
CA ALA A 95 -6.48 -13.83 0.87
C ALA A 95 -6.19 -12.64 -0.07
N ALA A 96 -5.69 -11.53 0.49
CA ALA A 96 -5.38 -10.34 -0.29
C ALA A 96 -4.35 -10.66 -1.40
N VAL A 97 -4.63 -10.20 -2.60
CA VAL A 97 -3.79 -10.38 -3.78
C VAL A 97 -2.75 -9.26 -3.83
N GLU A 98 -1.50 -9.61 -3.56
CA GLU A 98 -0.37 -8.70 -3.71
C GLU A 98 0.12 -8.72 -5.17
N TYR A 99 0.16 -7.55 -5.80
CA TYR A 99 0.61 -7.39 -7.18
C TYR A 99 2.05 -6.91 -7.22
N GLU A 100 2.95 -7.69 -7.81
CA GLU A 100 4.38 -7.36 -7.88
C GLU A 100 4.64 -6.07 -8.65
N GLN A 101 3.84 -5.79 -9.68
CA GLN A 101 3.89 -4.56 -10.47
C GLN A 101 3.68 -3.29 -9.62
N LEU A 102 3.04 -3.42 -8.45
CA LEU A 102 2.70 -2.32 -7.56
C LEU A 102 3.53 -2.28 -6.26
N ARG A 103 4.48 -3.20 -6.05
CA ARG A 103 5.20 -3.37 -4.78
C ARG A 103 5.92 -2.10 -4.30
N ASN A 104 6.41 -1.28 -5.22
CA ASN A 104 7.14 -0.03 -4.94
C ASN A 104 6.35 1.22 -5.33
N GLU A 105 5.03 1.10 -5.51
CA GLU A 105 4.17 2.18 -5.94
C GLU A 105 3.39 2.75 -4.75
N ILE A 106 3.52 4.06 -4.50
CA ILE A 106 2.70 4.72 -3.48
C ILE A 106 1.38 5.10 -4.12
N PHE A 107 0.30 4.49 -3.61
CA PHE A 107 -1.06 4.92 -3.92
C PHE A 107 -1.54 5.96 -2.91
N CYS A 108 -1.86 7.17 -3.39
CA CYS A 108 -2.34 8.25 -2.56
C CYS A 108 -3.61 8.85 -3.15
N HIS A 109 -4.70 8.88 -2.36
CA HIS A 109 -6.04 9.31 -2.76
C HIS A 109 -6.63 8.53 -3.95
N GLN A 110 -6.25 8.90 -5.17
CA GLN A 110 -6.71 8.32 -6.44
C GLN A 110 -5.55 8.03 -7.40
N TYR A 111 -4.31 8.38 -7.05
CA TYR A 111 -3.17 8.40 -7.96
C TYR A 111 -2.02 7.54 -7.47
N TYR A 112 -1.38 6.87 -8.42
CA TYR A 112 -0.08 6.24 -8.28
C TYR A 112 1.03 7.28 -8.46
N LEU A 113 1.78 7.56 -7.39
CA LEU A 113 2.67 8.71 -7.35
C LEU A 113 3.85 8.59 -8.31
N ARG A 114 4.38 7.40 -8.59
CA ARG A 114 5.50 7.22 -9.51
C ARG A 114 5.06 7.53 -10.93
N HIS A 115 3.89 7.04 -11.32
CA HIS A 115 3.29 7.30 -12.63
C HIS A 115 2.92 8.77 -12.78
N LEU A 116 2.33 9.39 -11.76
CA LEU A 116 2.02 10.82 -11.77
C LEU A 116 3.28 11.69 -11.88
N CYS A 117 4.38 11.27 -11.23
CA CYS A 117 5.65 12.00 -11.26
C CYS A 117 6.39 11.89 -12.60
N ASN A 118 5.95 11.02 -13.51
CA ASN A 118 6.55 10.85 -14.82
C ASN A 118 6.02 11.91 -15.81
N GLU A 119 6.61 13.12 -15.73
CA GLU A 119 6.29 14.24 -16.63
C GLU A 119 6.60 13.98 -18.11
N GLN A 120 7.40 12.96 -18.46
CA GLN A 120 7.70 12.62 -19.86
C GLN A 120 6.52 11.92 -20.53
N LEU A 121 5.86 11.00 -19.81
CA LEU A 121 4.70 10.28 -20.32
C LEU A 121 3.39 11.05 -20.06
N TYR A 122 3.31 11.78 -18.95
CA TYR A 122 2.08 12.44 -18.49
C TYR A 122 2.31 13.93 -18.18
N PRO A 123 2.64 14.77 -19.18
CA PRO A 123 3.00 16.17 -18.96
C PRO A 123 1.85 17.03 -18.42
N ASP A 124 0.61 16.77 -18.85
CA ASP A 124 -0.57 17.59 -18.55
C ASP A 124 -1.73 16.78 -17.92
N TRP A 125 -1.40 15.73 -17.14
CA TRP A 125 -2.45 14.97 -16.46
C TRP A 125 -3.25 15.85 -15.49
N THR A 126 -4.57 15.84 -15.66
CA THR A 126 -5.50 16.65 -14.86
C THR A 126 -5.68 16.01 -13.49
N ILE A 127 -5.48 16.81 -12.44
CA ILE A 127 -5.62 16.33 -11.06
C ILE A 127 -7.02 16.70 -10.58
N LEU A 128 -7.82 15.68 -10.28
CA LEU A 128 -9.13 15.81 -9.67
C LEU A 128 -8.96 16.10 -8.17
N GLU A 129 -9.77 17.00 -7.64
CA GLU A 129 -9.76 17.42 -6.23
C GLU A 129 -8.37 17.75 -5.63
N PRO A 130 -7.68 18.81 -6.12
CA PRO A 130 -6.31 19.13 -5.72
C PRO A 130 -6.08 19.29 -4.21
N VAL A 131 -7.08 19.81 -3.48
CA VAL A 131 -7.00 20.02 -2.03
C VAL A 131 -7.06 18.71 -1.26
N SER A 132 -7.97 17.81 -1.64
CA SER A 132 -8.10 16.47 -1.04
C SER A 132 -6.84 15.65 -1.29
N PHE A 133 -6.29 15.75 -2.51
CA PHE A 133 -5.03 15.10 -2.85
C PHE A 133 -3.84 15.65 -2.06
N LEU A 134 -3.70 16.98 -1.90
CA LEU A 134 -2.64 17.57 -1.08
C LEU A 134 -2.69 17.08 0.37
N ARG A 135 -3.88 17.04 0.96
CA ARG A 135 -4.08 16.54 2.33
C ARG A 135 -3.62 15.09 2.45
N ALA A 136 -4.06 14.24 1.52
CA ALA A 136 -3.66 12.83 1.50
C ALA A 136 -2.14 12.68 1.36
N ILE A 137 -1.47 13.46 0.50
CA ILE A 137 0.00 13.41 0.37
C ILE A 137 0.68 13.81 1.68
N LEU A 138 0.21 14.89 2.33
CA LEU A 138 0.80 15.35 3.60
C LEU A 138 0.61 14.32 4.71
N ASP A 139 -0.53 13.65 4.77
CA ASP A 139 -0.79 12.60 5.76
C ASP A 139 0.03 11.34 5.47
N THR A 140 0.15 10.91 4.22
CA THR A 140 1.08 9.84 3.83
C THR A 140 2.52 10.20 4.18
N TRP A 141 2.94 11.45 3.94
CA TRP A 141 4.28 11.89 4.28
C TRP A 141 4.55 11.92 5.79
N ARG A 142 3.56 12.34 6.59
CA ARG A 142 3.62 12.23 8.06
C ARG A 142 3.78 10.79 8.51
N LEU A 143 3.04 9.86 7.90
CA LEU A 143 3.15 8.44 8.22
C LEU A 143 4.53 7.89 7.86
N GLU A 144 5.05 8.20 6.66
CA GLU A 144 6.40 7.77 6.25
C GLU A 144 7.51 8.32 7.17
N LEU A 145 7.41 9.58 7.62
CA LEU A 145 8.39 10.17 8.55
C LEU A 145 8.27 9.64 9.98
N ASN A 146 7.07 9.25 10.39
CA ASN A 146 6.80 8.68 11.72
C ASN A 146 6.83 7.15 11.70
N LYS A 147 7.30 6.51 10.62
CA LYS A 147 7.55 5.06 10.60
C LYS A 147 8.48 4.73 11.74
N LYS A 148 7.92 4.08 12.76
CA LYS A 148 8.69 3.54 13.87
C LYS A 148 9.39 2.28 13.37
N PRO A 149 10.55 1.95 13.93
CA PRO A 149 11.12 0.64 13.69
C PRO A 149 10.09 -0.43 14.05
N ASN A 150 9.81 -1.34 13.11
CA ASN A 150 9.02 -2.52 13.42
C ASN A 150 9.74 -3.24 14.55
N GLU A 151 9.11 -3.31 15.73
CA GLU A 151 9.63 -4.08 16.87
C GLU A 151 9.71 -5.58 16.54
N LEU A 152 9.00 -6.00 15.49
CA LEU A 152 8.98 -7.36 14.96
C LEU A 152 10.07 -7.52 13.90
N THR A 153 11.26 -7.91 14.34
CA THR A 153 12.33 -8.36 13.44
C THR A 153 11.99 -9.75 12.89
N THR A 154 12.44 -10.06 11.67
CA THR A 154 12.33 -11.42 11.08
C THR A 154 12.81 -12.50 12.05
N ASP A 155 13.88 -12.23 12.81
CA ASP A 155 14.41 -13.14 13.82
C ASP A 155 13.42 -13.40 14.97
N LEU A 156 12.78 -12.36 15.49
CA LEU A 156 11.78 -12.48 16.57
C LEU A 156 10.53 -13.23 16.10
N CYS A 157 10.09 -13.00 14.85
CA CYS A 157 8.95 -13.73 14.29
C CYS A 157 9.26 -15.21 14.03
N LEU A 158 10.51 -15.54 13.66
CA LEU A 158 10.96 -16.93 13.53
C LEU A 158 11.05 -17.63 14.89
N GLU A 159 11.50 -16.91 15.93
CA GLU A 159 11.52 -17.40 17.31
C GLU A 159 10.11 -17.67 17.84
N GLU A 160 9.15 -16.76 17.62
CA GLU A 160 7.75 -16.93 18.05
C GLU A 160 7.02 -18.08 17.32
N LEU A 161 7.45 -18.44 16.11
CA LEU A 161 6.97 -19.62 15.40
C LEU A 161 7.77 -20.90 15.71
N GLU A 162 8.73 -20.83 16.63
CA GLU A 162 9.61 -21.93 17.04
C GLU A 162 10.38 -22.55 15.84
N ILE A 163 10.73 -21.73 14.85
CA ILE A 163 11.45 -22.17 13.64
C ILE A 163 12.94 -21.83 13.77
N THR A 164 13.71 -22.74 14.37
CA THR A 164 15.15 -22.56 14.63
C THR A 164 16.02 -22.79 13.39
N ASP A 165 15.52 -23.54 12.40
CA ASP A 165 16.34 -24.12 11.32
C ASP A 165 16.48 -23.24 10.06
N LEU A 166 15.79 -22.09 9.98
CA LEU A 166 15.72 -21.31 8.74
C LEU A 166 16.89 -20.35 8.51
N LYS A 167 17.72 -20.04 9.51
CA LYS A 167 18.83 -19.07 9.38
C LYS A 167 19.86 -19.43 8.30
N ALA A 168 19.94 -20.71 7.88
CA ALA A 168 20.89 -21.19 6.89
C ALA A 168 20.34 -21.27 5.44
N GLU A 169 19.02 -21.23 5.23
CA GLU A 169 18.38 -21.41 3.91
C GLU A 169 17.90 -20.09 3.26
N ILE A 170 17.98 -18.95 3.97
CA ILE A 170 17.53 -17.62 3.47
C ILE A 170 18.40 -17.11 2.30
N SER A 171 19.56 -17.73 2.04
CA SER A 171 20.45 -17.41 0.93
C SER A 171 19.93 -17.85 -0.45
N GLY A 172 18.82 -18.59 -0.50
CA GLY A 172 18.15 -19.00 -1.75
C GLY A 172 16.85 -18.23 -1.98
N ASP A 173 16.60 -17.87 -3.23
CA ASP A 173 15.51 -17.03 -3.78
C ASP A 173 14.05 -17.53 -3.54
N SER A 174 13.84 -18.39 -2.53
CA SER A 174 12.54 -18.96 -2.19
C SER A 174 12.40 -19.05 -0.67
N PHE A 175 11.79 -18.04 -0.06
CA PHE A 175 11.35 -18.09 1.34
C PHE A 175 10.41 -19.31 1.53
N PRO A 176 10.70 -20.26 2.44
CA PRO A 176 9.94 -21.50 2.54
C PRO A 176 8.61 -21.31 3.29
N LEU A 177 7.65 -20.61 2.65
CA LEU A 177 6.29 -20.38 3.14
C LEU A 177 5.57 -21.67 3.57
N ALA A 178 5.92 -22.83 2.99
CA ALA A 178 5.37 -24.13 3.38
C ALA A 178 5.75 -24.54 4.82
N LYS A 179 6.99 -24.27 5.24
CA LYS A 179 7.47 -24.54 6.62
C LYS A 179 6.80 -23.60 7.61
N VAL A 180 6.70 -22.31 7.27
CA VAL A 180 6.02 -21.27 8.07
C VAL A 180 4.54 -21.59 8.27
N ARG A 181 3.84 -22.01 7.21
CA ARG A 181 2.43 -22.46 7.29
C ARG A 181 2.27 -23.67 8.21
N LYS A 182 3.13 -24.67 8.08
CA LYS A 182 3.06 -25.89 8.90
C LYS A 182 3.29 -25.58 10.39
N ALA A 183 4.26 -24.72 10.70
CA ALA A 183 4.53 -24.25 12.07
C ALA A 183 3.32 -23.49 12.63
N TYR A 184 2.77 -22.54 11.87
CA TYR A 184 1.57 -21.81 12.25
C TYR A 184 0.39 -22.74 12.54
N PHE A 185 0.05 -23.68 11.65
CA PHE A 185 -1.08 -24.60 11.88
C PHE A 185 -0.88 -25.48 13.12
N THR A 186 0.35 -25.89 13.39
CA THR A 186 0.69 -26.72 14.57
C THR A 186 0.49 -25.92 15.86
N LEU A 187 1.02 -24.70 15.91
CA LEU A 187 0.90 -23.82 17.08
C LEU A 187 -0.52 -23.27 17.26
N ALA A 188 -1.19 -22.89 16.16
CA ALA A 188 -2.58 -22.45 16.16
C ALA A 188 -3.53 -23.54 16.68
N ALA A 189 -3.28 -24.81 16.35
CA ALA A 189 -4.07 -25.94 16.87
C ALA A 189 -3.85 -26.18 18.38
N GLN A 190 -2.67 -25.85 18.92
CA GLN A 190 -2.33 -26.00 20.33
C GLN A 190 -2.83 -24.83 21.19
N PHE A 191 -2.70 -23.60 20.69
CA PHE A 191 -3.03 -22.36 21.41
C PHE A 191 -4.37 -21.74 21.01
N HIS A 192 -5.23 -22.48 20.31
CA HIS A 192 -6.54 -22.00 19.88
C HIS A 192 -7.36 -21.46 21.08
N PRO A 193 -7.95 -20.26 21.01
CA PRO A 193 -8.66 -19.63 22.13
C PRO A 193 -9.82 -20.49 22.66
N ASP A 194 -10.47 -21.29 21.79
CA ASP A 194 -11.54 -22.22 22.20
C ASP A 194 -11.04 -23.44 23.00
N LYS A 195 -9.77 -23.85 22.82
CA LYS A 195 -9.20 -25.02 23.50
C LYS A 195 -8.37 -24.64 24.74
N ASN A 196 -7.81 -23.43 24.75
CA ASN A 196 -6.97 -22.92 25.83
C ASN A 196 -7.34 -21.46 26.14
N PRO A 197 -8.16 -21.20 27.19
CA PRO A 197 -8.59 -19.84 27.52
C PRO A 197 -7.44 -18.89 27.90
N ASN A 198 -6.32 -19.42 28.42
CA ASN A 198 -5.10 -18.65 28.71
C ASN A 198 -4.12 -18.57 27.51
N GLY A 199 -4.43 -19.23 26.38
CA GLY A 199 -3.57 -19.30 25.20
C GLY A 199 -3.73 -18.12 24.22
N ARG A 200 -4.70 -17.24 24.47
CA ARG A 200 -5.09 -16.16 23.56
C ARG A 200 -3.95 -15.19 23.24
N GLU A 201 -3.18 -14.75 24.24
CA GLU A 201 -2.06 -13.82 24.03
C GLU A 201 -0.97 -14.44 23.15
N ARG A 202 -0.68 -15.73 23.34
CA ARG A 202 0.30 -16.45 22.54
C ARG A 202 -0.21 -16.68 21.12
N PHE A 203 -1.49 -17.00 20.96
CA PHE A 203 -2.12 -17.13 19.64
C PHE A 203 -2.08 -15.82 18.84
N GLU A 204 -2.37 -14.68 19.48
CA GLU A 204 -2.30 -13.37 18.83
C GLU A 204 -0.87 -13.02 18.39
N LYS A 205 0.16 -13.40 19.17
CA LYS A 205 1.58 -13.24 18.78
C LYS A 205 1.96 -14.13 17.60
N ILE A 206 1.58 -15.42 17.63
CA ILE A 206 1.81 -16.38 16.54
C ILE A 206 1.13 -15.91 15.25
N GLN A 207 -0.10 -15.39 15.36
CA GLN A 207 -0.83 -14.84 14.23
C GLN A 207 -0.12 -13.61 13.65
N LYS A 208 0.31 -12.66 14.49
CA LYS A 208 1.08 -11.48 14.05
C LYS A 208 2.40 -11.86 13.38
N ALA A 209 3.13 -12.83 13.94
CA ALA A 209 4.38 -13.33 13.37
C ALA A 209 4.17 -14.03 12.02
N TYR A 210 3.12 -14.84 11.89
CA TYR A 210 2.76 -15.47 10.62
C TYR A 210 2.33 -14.44 9.57
N GLU A 211 1.50 -13.46 9.93
CA GLU A 211 1.10 -12.37 9.05
C GLU A 211 2.33 -11.59 8.56
N PHE A 212 3.28 -11.27 9.45
CA PHE A 212 4.53 -10.58 9.09
C PHE A 212 5.42 -11.39 8.14
N LEU A 213 5.62 -12.69 8.41
CA LEU A 213 6.46 -13.56 7.58
C LEU A 213 5.79 -13.97 6.26
N THR A 214 4.47 -13.81 6.14
CA THR A 214 3.73 -14.11 4.91
C THR A 214 3.40 -12.89 4.06
N SER A 215 3.37 -11.70 4.65
CA SER A 215 3.37 -10.45 3.89
C SER A 215 4.71 -10.30 3.19
N SER A 216 4.71 -10.14 1.86
CA SER A 216 5.94 -9.99 1.06
C SER A 216 6.67 -8.65 1.31
N SER A 217 6.19 -7.86 2.26
CA SER A 217 6.68 -6.54 2.58
C SER A 217 7.56 -6.61 3.81
N ILE A 218 8.87 -6.79 3.59
CA ILE A 218 9.87 -6.28 4.54
C ILE A 218 9.73 -4.76 4.49
N GLU A 219 8.72 -4.22 5.20
CA GLU A 219 8.59 -2.78 5.36
C GLU A 219 9.83 -2.33 6.10
N SER A 220 10.73 -1.65 5.38
CA SER A 220 11.92 -1.09 5.97
C SER A 220 11.51 -0.24 7.17
N SER A 221 12.15 -0.55 8.29
CA SER A 221 12.07 0.20 9.54
C SER A 221 12.46 1.68 9.37
N GLU A 222 13.12 2.03 8.27
CA GLU A 222 13.63 3.36 7.99
C GLU A 222 12.77 4.11 6.96
N PRO A 223 12.67 5.45 7.07
CA PRO A 223 12.01 6.28 6.07
C PRO A 223 12.67 6.08 4.70
N ASN A 224 11.93 5.57 3.72
CA ASN A 224 12.49 5.31 2.40
C ASN A 224 12.69 6.65 1.64
N PRO A 225 13.93 7.01 1.26
CA PRO A 225 14.20 8.27 0.58
C PRO A 225 13.52 8.38 -0.79
N ALA A 226 13.31 7.26 -1.49
CA ALA A 226 12.59 7.24 -2.76
C ALA A 226 11.11 7.56 -2.58
N ASN A 227 10.49 7.07 -1.49
CA ASN A 227 9.11 7.40 -1.14
C ASN A 227 8.96 8.89 -0.84
N ILE A 228 9.86 9.45 -0.02
CA ILE A 228 9.88 10.87 0.31
C ILE A 228 10.08 11.72 -0.96
N PHE A 229 10.94 11.29 -1.87
CA PHE A 229 11.14 11.95 -3.16
C PHE A 229 9.86 12.00 -3.99
N LEU A 230 9.14 10.88 -4.12
CA LEU A 230 7.86 10.83 -4.84
C LEU A 230 6.81 11.73 -4.19
N LEU A 231 6.75 11.78 -2.86
CA LEU A 231 5.85 12.67 -2.13
C LEU A 231 6.18 14.15 -2.36
N LEU A 232 7.45 14.54 -2.32
CA LEU A 232 7.86 15.94 -2.57
C LEU A 232 7.69 16.34 -4.04
N ARG A 233 7.97 15.41 -4.97
CA ARG A 233 7.81 15.64 -6.40
C ARG A 233 6.34 15.79 -6.79
N SER A 234 5.47 14.93 -6.27
CA SER A 234 4.02 15.03 -6.49
C SER A 234 3.47 16.36 -5.97
N GLN A 235 3.91 16.83 -4.79
CA GLN A 235 3.56 18.17 -4.30
C GLN A 235 4.04 19.28 -5.25
N SER A 236 5.26 19.20 -5.76
CA SER A 236 5.78 20.19 -6.72
C SER A 236 4.94 20.25 -7.99
N ILE A 237 4.51 19.09 -8.52
CA ILE A 237 3.65 19.00 -9.71
C ILE A 237 2.27 19.58 -9.40
N LEU A 238 1.73 19.26 -8.22
CA LEU A 238 0.44 19.73 -7.76
C LEU A 238 0.39 21.26 -7.65
N PHE A 239 1.40 21.88 -7.02
CA PHE A 239 1.51 23.35 -6.98
C PHE A 239 1.72 23.96 -8.35
N LYS A 240 2.56 23.36 -9.22
CA LYS A 240 2.77 23.87 -10.59
C LYS A 240 1.50 23.85 -11.44
N ARG A 241 0.67 22.80 -11.33
CA ARG A 241 -0.53 22.61 -12.17
C ARG A 241 -1.78 23.25 -11.60
N CYS A 242 -1.93 23.26 -10.27
CA CYS A 242 -3.16 23.68 -9.58
C CYS A 242 -2.93 24.89 -8.66
N SER A 243 -1.97 25.76 -9.00
CA SER A 243 -1.63 26.94 -8.19
C SER A 243 -2.80 27.87 -7.94
N ASN A 244 -3.65 28.05 -8.96
CA ASN A 244 -4.88 28.84 -8.89
C ASN A 244 -5.79 28.44 -7.73
N VAL A 245 -5.95 27.14 -7.46
CA VAL A 245 -6.80 26.63 -6.38
C VAL A 245 -6.05 26.61 -5.03
N LEU A 246 -4.75 26.32 -5.06
CA LEU A 246 -3.97 26.08 -3.84
C LEU A 246 -3.46 27.36 -3.16
N LYS A 247 -3.39 28.49 -3.87
CA LYS A 247 -2.96 29.80 -3.32
C LYS A 247 -3.78 30.28 -2.14
N GLU A 248 -5.06 29.90 -2.07
CA GLU A 248 -5.97 30.30 -1.00
C GLU A 248 -5.69 29.59 0.33
N TYR A 249 -4.92 28.50 0.30
CA TYR A 249 -4.70 27.64 1.46
C TYR A 249 -3.26 27.75 1.99
N LYS A 250 -3.14 27.85 3.32
CA LYS A 250 -1.84 27.78 3.99
C LYS A 250 -1.24 26.39 3.83
N TYR A 251 0.01 26.32 3.39
CA TYR A 251 0.72 25.05 3.30
C TYR A 251 1.02 24.46 4.69
N ALA A 252 0.42 23.32 5.01
CA ALA A 252 0.55 22.65 6.31
C ALA A 252 1.78 21.72 6.43
N GLY A 253 2.58 21.61 5.37
CA GLY A 253 3.77 20.73 5.33
C GLY A 253 5.08 21.39 5.76
N TYR A 254 5.08 22.66 6.18
CA TYR A 254 6.31 23.38 6.55
C TYR A 254 7.07 22.71 7.70
N GLU A 255 6.37 22.23 8.73
CA GLU A 255 7.01 21.56 9.86
C GLU A 255 7.70 20.25 9.43
N LEU A 256 7.12 19.53 8.46
CA LEU A 256 7.68 18.30 7.92
C LEU A 256 8.93 18.59 7.08
N LEU A 257 8.89 19.66 6.27
CA LEU A 257 10.06 20.14 5.54
C LEU A 257 11.19 20.52 6.50
N LEU A 258 10.87 21.23 7.59
CA LEU A 258 11.85 21.67 8.58
C LEU A 258 12.45 20.48 9.36
N LYS A 259 11.65 19.49 9.74
CA LYS A 259 12.15 18.27 10.38
C LYS A 259 13.11 17.52 9.46
N LEU A 260 12.73 17.36 8.19
CA LEU A 260 13.54 16.69 7.18
C LEU A 260 14.84 17.47 6.86
N LEU A 261 14.79 18.81 6.90
CA LEU A 261 15.95 19.68 6.76
C LEU A 261 16.94 19.50 7.91
N LYS A 262 16.44 19.47 9.16
CA LYS A 262 17.29 19.25 10.34
C LYS A 262 17.96 17.88 10.28
N SER A 263 17.19 16.82 10.00
CA SER A 263 17.73 15.46 9.92
C SER A 263 18.80 15.28 8.84
N GLU A 264 18.72 16.02 7.72
CA GLU A 264 19.75 15.96 6.68
C GLU A 264 20.93 16.89 6.90
N LEU A 265 20.74 18.02 7.59
CA LEU A 265 21.86 18.89 7.96
C LEU A 265 22.78 18.21 8.99
N ASP A 266 22.18 17.35 9.81
CA ASP A 266 22.90 16.53 10.78
C ASP A 266 23.60 15.30 10.13
N ASP A 267 23.26 14.93 8.89
CA ASP A 267 23.85 13.80 8.15
C ASP A 267 24.95 14.27 7.17
N PRO A 268 26.24 14.03 7.48
CA PRO A 268 27.37 14.52 6.67
C PRO A 268 27.47 13.88 5.27
N GLU A 269 26.78 12.77 5.00
CA GLU A 269 26.76 12.10 3.68
C GLU A 269 25.48 12.40 2.87
N ALA A 270 24.58 13.27 3.36
CA ALA A 270 23.32 13.61 2.69
C ALA A 270 23.51 14.15 1.25
N PHE A 271 24.62 14.84 0.99
CA PHE A 271 24.96 15.38 -0.34
C PHE A 271 25.49 14.35 -1.34
N ARG A 272 25.81 13.13 -0.89
CA ARG A 272 26.28 12.03 -1.75
C ARG A 272 25.18 11.06 -2.17
N LYS A 273 23.98 11.18 -1.60
CA LYS A 273 22.84 10.32 -1.95
C LYS A 273 22.36 10.65 -3.37
N GLU A 274 22.13 9.60 -4.16
CA GLU A 274 21.73 9.64 -5.58
C GLU A 274 20.42 10.43 -5.81
N THR A 275 19.60 10.54 -4.77
CA THR A 275 18.38 11.35 -4.75
C THR A 275 18.60 12.62 -3.93
N ILE A 276 18.97 13.72 -4.60
CA ILE A 276 19.15 15.02 -3.94
C ILE A 276 17.78 15.60 -3.59
N LEU A 277 17.26 15.23 -2.42
CA LEU A 277 15.97 15.71 -1.90
C LEU A 277 15.96 17.24 -1.72
N ILE A 278 17.13 17.85 -1.50
CA ILE A 278 17.32 19.29 -1.32
C ILE A 278 16.81 20.11 -2.53
N THR A 279 17.05 19.66 -3.76
CA THR A 279 16.67 20.40 -4.99
C THR A 279 15.16 20.43 -5.22
N LEU A 280 14.43 19.39 -4.79
CA LEU A 280 12.97 19.38 -4.87
C LEU A 280 12.34 20.21 -3.76
N ARG A 281 12.92 20.22 -2.56
CA ARG A 281 12.45 21.07 -1.45
C ARG A 281 12.53 22.54 -1.80
N SER A 282 13.67 22.98 -2.32
CA SER A 282 13.83 24.37 -2.75
C SER A 282 12.82 24.72 -3.84
N ARG A 283 12.50 23.80 -4.76
CA ARG A 283 11.41 23.99 -5.73
C ARG A 283 10.04 24.11 -5.08
N VAL A 284 9.66 23.26 -4.11
CA VAL A 284 8.36 23.39 -3.40
C VAL A 284 8.27 24.75 -2.69
N VAL A 285 9.33 25.13 -1.96
CA VAL A 285 9.38 26.40 -1.22
C VAL A 285 9.39 27.61 -2.16
N LEU A 286 10.11 27.54 -3.29
CA LEU A 286 10.16 28.62 -4.28
C LEU A 286 8.86 28.74 -5.08
N LEU A 287 8.21 27.63 -5.40
CA LEU A 287 6.90 27.64 -6.08
C LEU A 287 5.84 28.25 -5.16
N TYR A 288 5.79 27.82 -3.90
CA TYR A 288 4.87 28.43 -2.92
C TYR A 288 5.22 29.91 -2.65
N GLY A 289 6.50 30.24 -2.49
CA GLY A 289 6.97 31.60 -2.21
C GLY A 289 6.82 32.58 -3.38
N ARG A 290 6.79 32.12 -4.64
CA ARG A 290 6.47 32.96 -5.82
C ARG A 290 4.97 33.15 -6.02
N GLU A 291 4.16 32.24 -5.50
CA GLU A 291 2.73 32.19 -5.76
C GLU A 291 1.87 32.77 -4.65
N CYS A 292 2.39 32.88 -3.42
CA CYS A 292 1.80 33.71 -2.38
C CYS A 292 2.22 35.17 -2.56
N PRO A 293 1.28 36.14 -2.65
CA PRO A 293 1.62 37.53 -2.39
C PRO A 293 2.17 37.64 -0.95
N PRO A 294 3.06 38.60 -0.66
CA PRO A 294 3.47 38.86 0.72
C PRO A 294 2.22 39.26 1.50
N GLN A 295 1.64 38.33 2.24
CA GLN A 295 0.65 38.69 3.24
C GLN A 295 1.42 39.36 4.37
N CYS A 296 1.36 40.68 4.38
CA CYS A 296 1.71 41.52 5.51
C CYS A 296 1.01 41.02 6.77
N GLY A 297 1.76 40.87 7.87
CA GLY A 297 1.25 40.56 9.20
C GLY A 297 2.20 39.69 9.98
#